data_AF-A0A349DQ18-F1
#
_entry.id   AF-A0A349DQ18-F1
#
_cell.length_a   1.000
_cell.length_b   1.000
_cell.length_c   1.000
_cell.angle_alpha   90.00
_cell.angle_beta   90.00
_cell.angle_gamma   90.00
#
_symmetry.space_group_name_H-M   'P 1'
#
loop_
_entity.id
_entity.type
_entity.pdbx_description
1 polymer ?
#
loop_
_entity_poly.entity_id
_entity_poly.type
_entity_poly.pdbx_seq_one_letter_code
_entity_poly.pdbx_strand_id
1 'polypeptide(L)'
;MQKFSKKFFSFVFVWMVATIQPFCYGFANEQELAKADRFFNQKKYTESLKIYEQVFQTSGKASPSMLLKMAFIYEGLGNYTQTLFCLSLHYEYTPSNTTLLRMEKIAQDRGLQGYEHSDFDYILAIFHRYYVYFNILLIVIFGSLFGLFIYRLRKRETLPVRQGIAFVLALTGIFILLNFSEDPPKAIIKNDKVFLMSAPSAASEMIDRLDKGHRVELLSKKDIWFKIKIGDKVAYIRESNLIKI
;
A
#
# COMPACT_ATOMS: atom_id res chain seq x y z
N MET A 1 -39.62 -9.30 -31.74
CA MET A 1 -38.87 -8.08 -32.10
C MET A 1 -39.43 -6.88 -31.35
N GLN A 2 -38.55 -5.95 -30.95
CA GLN A 2 -38.80 -4.56 -30.54
C GLN A 2 -39.57 -4.25 -29.23
N LYS A 3 -38.82 -3.82 -28.21
CA LYS A 3 -38.84 -2.44 -27.63
C LYS A 3 -38.04 -2.30 -26.32
N PHE A 4 -37.21 -3.27 -25.94
CA PHE A 4 -36.39 -3.18 -24.73
C PHE A 4 -35.07 -2.38 -24.88
N SER A 5 -34.70 -1.93 -26.10
CA SER A 5 -33.28 -1.64 -26.39
C SER A 5 -32.85 -0.18 -26.41
N LYS A 6 -33.75 0.81 -26.33
CA LYS A 6 -33.34 2.23 -26.36
C LYS A 6 -33.51 2.96 -25.02
N LYS A 7 -34.61 2.73 -24.30
CA LYS A 7 -34.85 3.39 -23.01
C LYS A 7 -33.97 2.84 -21.88
N PHE A 8 -33.75 1.53 -21.84
CA PHE A 8 -32.89 0.90 -20.82
C PHE A 8 -31.41 1.25 -21.05
N PHE A 9 -30.94 1.22 -22.30
CA PHE A 9 -29.59 1.63 -22.65
C PHE A 9 -29.34 3.12 -22.37
N SER A 10 -30.33 3.98 -22.64
CA SER A 10 -30.28 5.39 -22.27
C SER A 10 -30.27 5.61 -20.75
N PHE A 11 -31.01 4.82 -19.98
CA PHE A 11 -31.02 4.92 -18.52
C PHE A 11 -29.68 4.49 -17.91
N VAL A 12 -29.08 3.41 -18.42
CA VAL A 12 -27.75 2.94 -17.99
C VAL A 12 -26.66 3.93 -18.39
N PHE A 13 -26.72 4.52 -19.58
CA PHE A 13 -25.77 5.55 -20.00
C PHE A 13 -25.87 6.84 -19.17
N VAL A 14 -27.09 7.27 -18.83
CA VAL A 14 -27.32 8.43 -17.94
C VAL A 14 -26.84 8.12 -16.51
N TRP A 15 -27.02 6.89 -16.01
CA TRP A 15 -26.50 6.48 -14.71
C TRP A 15 -24.95 6.39 -14.70
N MET A 16 -24.36 5.89 -15.79
CA MET A 16 -22.91 5.82 -15.96
C MET A 16 -22.29 7.23 -16.02
N VAL A 17 -22.93 8.19 -16.71
CA VAL A 17 -22.49 9.60 -16.74
C VAL A 17 -22.74 10.32 -15.40
N ALA A 18 -23.83 10.00 -14.70
CA ALA A 18 -24.09 10.55 -13.36
C ALA A 18 -23.12 10.05 -12.28
N THR A 19 -22.52 8.87 -12.46
CA THR A 19 -21.43 8.38 -11.60
C THR A 19 -20.06 8.97 -11.95
N ILE A 20 -19.92 9.65 -13.10
CA ILE A 20 -18.74 10.48 -13.42
C ILE A 20 -18.97 11.87 -12.82
N GLN A 21 -19.27 11.92 -11.51
CA GLN A 21 -18.92 13.12 -10.75
C GLN A 21 -17.40 13.01 -10.57
N PRO A 22 -16.59 13.98 -11.05
CA PRO A 22 -15.24 14.06 -10.55
C PRO A 22 -15.38 14.23 -9.04
N PHE A 23 -15.01 13.21 -8.28
CA PHE A 23 -14.71 13.39 -6.87
C PHE A 23 -13.53 14.38 -6.85
N CYS A 24 -13.85 15.67 -6.87
CA CYS A 24 -12.92 16.73 -6.53
C CYS A 24 -12.64 16.53 -5.04
N TYR A 25 -11.71 15.61 -4.76
CA TYR A 25 -10.95 15.65 -3.52
C TYR A 25 -10.14 16.94 -3.58
N GLY A 26 -10.78 18.06 -3.22
CA GLY A 26 -10.07 19.30 -2.96
C GLY A 26 -9.12 19.00 -1.81
N PHE A 27 -7.82 18.92 -2.12
CA PHE A 27 -6.81 18.90 -1.10
C PHE A 27 -6.88 20.26 -0.39
N ALA A 28 -7.45 20.28 0.82
CA ALA A 28 -7.53 21.49 1.65
C ALA A 28 -6.15 22.14 1.94
N ASN A 29 -5.05 21.49 1.55
CA ASN A 29 -3.67 21.93 1.75
C ASN A 29 -2.91 22.31 0.46
N GLU A 30 -3.54 22.44 -0.71
CA GLU A 30 -2.80 22.82 -1.93
C GLU A 30 -2.05 24.15 -1.80
N GLN A 31 -2.63 25.14 -1.13
CA GLN A 31 -1.98 26.43 -0.93
C GLN A 31 -0.75 26.35 -0.02
N GLU A 32 -0.82 25.57 1.06
CA GLU A 32 0.31 25.33 1.97
C GLU A 32 1.39 24.47 1.31
N LEU A 33 1.00 23.46 0.51
CA LEU A 33 1.94 22.68 -0.30
C LEU A 33 2.66 23.53 -1.33
N ALA A 34 1.94 24.41 -2.06
CA ALA A 34 2.54 25.33 -3.01
C ALA A 34 3.47 26.35 -2.32
N LYS A 35 3.18 26.73 -1.07
CA LYS A 35 4.08 27.55 -0.25
C LYS A 35 5.34 26.79 0.16
N ALA A 36 5.21 25.55 0.63
CA ALA A 36 6.33 24.69 0.97
C ALA A 36 7.24 24.43 -0.24
N ASP A 37 6.65 24.19 -1.41
CA ASP A 37 7.34 23.99 -2.68
C ASP A 37 8.14 25.23 -3.10
N ARG A 38 7.59 26.42 -2.89
CA ARG A 38 8.33 27.68 -3.12
C ARG A 38 9.54 27.79 -2.18
N PHE A 39 9.39 27.48 -0.90
CA PHE A 39 10.53 27.47 0.04
C PHE A 39 11.59 26.43 -0.34
N PHE A 40 11.17 25.24 -0.78
CA PHE A 40 12.08 24.20 -1.27
C PHE A 40 12.92 24.71 -2.45
N ASN A 41 12.28 25.33 -3.45
CA ASN A 41 12.96 25.89 -4.62
C ASN A 41 13.90 27.05 -4.27
N GLN A 42 13.60 27.79 -3.19
CA GLN A 42 14.48 28.81 -2.61
C GLN A 42 15.61 28.23 -1.75
N LYS A 43 15.78 26.90 -1.69
CA LYS A 43 16.73 26.18 -0.82
C LYS A 43 16.52 26.40 0.68
N LYS A 44 15.36 26.92 1.08
CA LYS A 44 14.94 27.08 2.48
C LYS A 44 14.35 25.76 2.98
N TYR A 45 15.19 24.74 3.07
CA TYR A 45 14.77 23.37 3.31
C TYR A 45 14.11 23.15 4.67
N THR A 46 14.60 23.77 5.73
CA THR A 46 14.03 23.65 7.08
C THR A 46 12.63 24.27 7.18
N GLU A 47 12.44 25.45 6.59
CA GLU A 47 11.12 26.12 6.53
C GLU A 47 10.13 25.33 5.68
N SER A 48 10.60 24.80 4.55
CA SER A 48 9.82 23.92 3.68
C SER A 48 9.39 22.64 4.42
N LEU A 49 10.31 22.00 5.13
CA LEU A 49 10.07 20.78 5.90
C LEU A 49 9.01 21.00 6.98
N LYS A 50 9.08 22.11 7.73
CA LYS A 50 8.10 22.42 8.78
C LYS A 50 6.67 22.47 8.22
N ILE A 51 6.49 23.08 7.05
CA ILE A 51 5.18 23.15 6.40
C ILE A 51 4.77 21.76 5.89
N TYR A 52 5.69 20.98 5.30
CA TYR A 52 5.39 19.61 4.88
C TYR A 52 4.95 18.73 6.07
N GLU A 53 5.66 18.76 7.19
CA GLU A 53 5.28 18.03 8.40
C GLU A 53 3.90 18.44 8.92
N GLN A 54 3.62 19.75 8.96
CA GLN A 54 2.32 20.27 9.37
C GLN A 54 1.20 19.80 8.43
N VAL A 55 1.44 19.85 7.11
CA VAL A 55 0.49 19.35 6.10
C VAL A 55 0.22 17.87 6.32
N PHE A 56 1.28 17.07 6.50
CA PHE A 56 1.18 15.63 6.73
C PHE A 56 0.38 15.29 7.99
N GLN A 57 0.64 15.99 9.10
CA GLN A 57 -0.06 15.80 10.37
C GLN A 57 -1.54 16.21 10.30
N THR A 58 -1.87 17.24 9.52
CA THR A 58 -3.24 17.77 9.43
C THR A 58 -4.12 16.95 8.48
N SER A 59 -3.59 16.59 7.30
CA SER A 59 -4.36 15.89 6.28
C SER A 59 -4.36 14.37 6.46
N GLY A 60 -3.33 13.82 7.12
CA GLY A 60 -3.04 12.38 7.11
C GLY A 60 -2.71 11.82 5.73
N LYS A 61 -2.51 12.68 4.71
CA LYS A 61 -2.25 12.30 3.31
C LYS A 61 -1.04 13.05 2.78
N ALA A 62 -0.14 12.33 2.13
CA ALA A 62 1.01 12.90 1.46
C ALA A 62 0.91 12.72 -0.06
N SER A 63 1.36 13.71 -0.82
CA SER A 63 1.56 13.53 -2.26
C SER A 63 2.92 12.86 -2.52
N PRO A 64 3.06 12.06 -3.59
CA PRO A 64 4.34 11.42 -3.92
C PRO A 64 5.50 12.43 -4.01
N SER A 65 5.28 13.57 -4.67
CA SER A 65 6.28 14.62 -4.81
C SER A 65 6.71 15.24 -3.48
N MET A 66 5.76 15.42 -2.55
CA MET A 66 6.04 15.94 -1.21
C MET A 66 6.95 14.97 -0.44
N LEU A 67 6.66 13.67 -0.48
CA LEU A 67 7.45 12.66 0.21
C LEU A 67 8.90 12.59 -0.26
N LEU A 68 9.13 12.69 -1.58
CA LEU A 68 10.49 12.75 -2.12
C LEU A 68 11.25 14.00 -1.66
N LYS A 69 10.58 15.16 -1.61
CA LYS A 69 11.17 16.40 -1.10
C LYS A 69 11.48 16.30 0.39
N MET A 70 10.59 15.75 1.20
CA MET A 70 10.85 15.48 2.62
C MET A 70 12.03 14.52 2.80
N ALA A 71 12.06 13.41 2.05
CA ALA A 71 13.15 12.44 2.07
C ALA A 71 14.50 13.09 1.76
N PHE A 72 14.54 13.95 0.72
CA PHE A 72 15.72 14.72 0.35
C PHE A 72 16.20 15.63 1.47
N ILE A 73 15.28 16.36 2.13
CA ILE A 73 15.63 17.26 3.23
C ILE A 73 16.15 16.46 4.44
N TYR A 74 15.44 15.41 4.84
CA TYR A 74 15.89 14.56 5.96
C TYR A 74 17.22 13.90 5.70
N GLU A 75 17.49 13.51 4.45
CA GLU A 75 18.78 12.94 4.06
C GLU A 75 19.90 13.98 4.22
N GLY A 76 19.66 15.22 3.77
CA GLY A 76 20.59 16.34 3.97
C GLY A 76 20.81 16.72 5.43
N LEU A 77 19.83 16.48 6.30
CA LEU A 77 19.94 16.65 7.76
C LEU A 77 20.61 15.45 8.45
N GLY A 78 20.95 14.38 7.72
CA GLY A 78 21.52 13.15 8.27
C GLY A 78 20.52 12.24 8.99
N ASN A 79 19.22 12.54 8.93
CA ASN A 79 18.16 11.75 9.55
C ASN A 79 17.67 10.63 8.61
N TYR A 80 18.49 9.59 8.47
CA TYR A 80 18.22 8.46 7.59
C TYR A 80 16.93 7.69 7.96
N THR A 81 16.53 7.67 9.25
CA THR A 81 15.29 7.00 9.68
C THR A 81 14.06 7.66 9.06
N GLN A 82 14.00 8.99 9.11
CA GLN A 82 12.90 9.74 8.47
C GLN A 82 13.01 9.72 6.95
N THR A 83 14.22 9.73 6.38
CA THR A 83 14.41 9.52 4.95
C THR A 83 13.82 8.18 4.50
N LEU A 84 14.18 7.09 5.16
CA LEU A 84 13.67 5.75 4.85
C LEU A 84 12.17 5.66 5.06
N PHE A 85 11.61 6.33 6.08
CA PHE A 85 10.17 6.42 6.28
C PHE A 85 9.47 7.11 5.10
N CYS A 86 9.92 8.30 4.71
CA CYS A 86 9.34 9.03 3.58
C CYS A 86 9.49 8.26 2.25
N LEU A 87 10.62 7.60 2.01
CA LEU A 87 10.82 6.76 0.82
C LEU A 87 9.94 5.51 0.84
N SER A 88 9.79 4.86 2.00
CA SER A 88 8.90 3.69 2.14
C SER A 88 7.46 4.09 1.84
N LEU A 89 6.99 5.20 2.44
CA LEU A 89 5.65 5.70 2.20
C LEU A 89 5.46 6.13 0.73
N HIS A 90 6.48 6.72 0.10
CA HIS A 90 6.44 7.04 -1.34
C HIS A 90 6.30 5.77 -2.20
N TYR A 91 6.97 4.68 -1.82
CA TYR A 91 6.90 3.41 -2.52
C TYR A 91 5.50 2.79 -2.46
N GLU A 92 4.80 2.91 -1.33
CA GLU A 92 3.39 2.46 -1.20
C GLU A 92 2.46 3.18 -2.19
N TYR A 93 2.64 4.49 -2.38
CA TYR A 93 1.84 5.24 -3.36
C TYR A 93 2.26 4.99 -4.81
N THR A 94 3.57 4.89 -5.04
CA THR A 94 4.16 4.77 -6.37
C THR A 94 5.34 3.79 -6.33
N PRO A 95 5.08 2.49 -6.52
CA PRO A 95 6.12 1.47 -6.55
C PRO A 95 7.12 1.79 -7.66
N SER A 96 8.37 2.06 -7.28
CA SER A 96 9.44 2.39 -8.21
C SER A 96 10.72 1.68 -7.80
N ASN A 97 11.35 1.00 -8.76
CA ASN A 97 12.63 0.34 -8.56
C ASN A 97 13.70 1.35 -8.08
N THR A 98 13.68 2.58 -8.59
CA THR A 98 14.64 3.62 -8.17
C THR A 98 14.52 3.99 -6.69
N THR A 99 13.29 4.02 -6.15
CA THR A 99 13.05 4.30 -4.73
C THR A 99 13.52 3.12 -3.88
N LEU A 100 13.22 1.90 -4.31
CA LEU A 100 13.62 0.67 -3.66
C LEU A 100 15.14 0.53 -3.57
N LEU A 101 15.86 0.66 -4.70
CA LEU A 101 17.32 0.63 -4.74
C LEU A 101 17.95 1.73 -3.89
N ARG A 102 17.32 2.91 -3.83
CA ARG A 102 17.78 4.01 -2.97
C ARG A 102 17.65 3.66 -1.49
N MET A 103 16.53 3.06 -1.08
CA MET A 103 16.31 2.60 0.29
C MET A 103 17.29 1.49 0.67
N GLU A 104 17.47 0.51 -0.21
CA GLU A 104 18.42 -0.59 -0.03
C GLU A 104 19.85 -0.09 0.13
N LYS A 105 20.28 0.85 -0.71
CA LYS A 105 21.61 1.47 -0.59
C LYS A 105 21.80 2.17 0.75
N ILE A 106 20.84 2.99 1.19
CA ILE A 106 20.90 3.66 2.50
C ILE A 106 20.96 2.63 3.63
N ALA A 107 20.21 1.53 3.51
CA ALA A 107 20.20 0.46 4.48
C ALA A 107 21.54 -0.27 4.53
N GLN A 108 22.11 -0.64 3.38
CA GLN A 108 23.40 -1.33 3.27
C GLN A 108 24.54 -0.47 3.83
N ASP A 109 24.60 0.81 3.48
CA ASP A 109 25.61 1.77 3.96
C ASP A 109 25.59 1.91 5.50
N ARG A 110 24.45 1.60 6.13
CA ARG A 110 24.20 1.75 7.57
C ARG A 110 24.05 0.41 8.30
N GLY A 111 24.15 -0.72 7.61
CA GLY A 111 23.93 -2.05 8.20
C GLY A 111 22.49 -2.30 8.68
N LEU A 112 21.49 -1.69 8.04
CA LEU A 112 20.08 -1.82 8.43
C LEU A 112 19.44 -3.07 7.81
N GLN A 113 18.87 -3.91 8.67
CA GLN A 113 18.05 -5.05 8.28
C GLN A 113 16.63 -4.70 7.83
N GLY A 114 16.05 -5.62 7.06
CA GLY A 114 14.64 -5.58 6.63
C GLY A 114 14.40 -4.81 5.34
N TYR A 115 15.44 -4.32 4.67
CA TYR A 115 15.37 -3.63 3.36
C TYR A 115 15.78 -4.50 2.17
N GLU A 116 16.09 -5.76 2.42
CA GLU A 116 16.35 -6.75 1.38
C GLU A 116 15.09 -6.92 0.54
N HIS A 117 15.26 -6.88 -0.77
CA HIS A 117 14.17 -6.97 -1.73
C HIS A 117 14.59 -7.88 -2.87
N SER A 118 13.72 -8.83 -3.21
CA SER A 118 13.85 -9.62 -4.42
C SER A 118 13.18 -8.94 -5.60
N ASP A 119 13.63 -9.23 -6.83
CA ASP A 119 12.93 -8.82 -8.05
C ASP A 119 11.46 -9.27 -8.06
N PHE A 120 11.14 -10.38 -7.37
CA PHE A 120 9.77 -10.84 -7.17
C PHE A 120 8.92 -9.90 -6.32
N ASP A 121 9.49 -9.24 -5.31
CA ASP A 121 8.75 -8.31 -4.44
C ASP A 121 8.26 -7.11 -5.24
N TYR A 122 9.06 -6.65 -6.22
CA TYR A 122 8.67 -5.56 -7.11
C TYR A 122 7.51 -5.96 -8.03
N ILE A 123 7.56 -7.17 -8.60
CA ILE A 123 6.46 -7.71 -9.41
C ILE A 123 5.18 -7.84 -8.57
N LEU A 124 5.32 -8.32 -7.33
CA LEU A 124 4.21 -8.45 -6.39
C LEU A 124 3.61 -7.09 -6.03
N ALA A 125 4.43 -6.06 -5.81
CA ALA A 125 3.97 -4.69 -5.53
C ALA A 125 3.18 -4.09 -6.72
N ILE A 126 3.65 -4.31 -7.96
CA ILE A 126 2.89 -3.92 -9.16
C ILE A 126 1.56 -4.68 -9.23
N PHE A 127 1.58 -5.99 -8.98
CA PHE A 127 0.37 -6.80 -8.97
C PHE A 127 -0.64 -6.27 -7.94
N HIS A 128 -0.21 -5.95 -6.72
CA HIS A 128 -1.05 -5.33 -5.68
C HIS A 128 -1.66 -4.01 -6.14
N ARG A 129 -0.89 -3.13 -6.79
CA ARG A 129 -1.39 -1.86 -7.34
C ARG A 129 -2.52 -2.07 -8.35
N TYR A 130 -2.40 -3.08 -9.21
CA TYR A 130 -3.41 -3.39 -10.22
C TYR A 130 -4.46 -4.40 -9.76
N TYR A 131 -4.35 -4.90 -8.53
CA TYR A 131 -5.18 -5.97 -7.99
C TYR A 131 -6.68 -5.62 -8.04
N VAL A 132 -7.04 -4.39 -7.66
CA VAL A 132 -8.45 -3.95 -7.68
C VAL A 132 -9.01 -3.95 -9.10
N TYR A 133 -8.23 -3.48 -10.08
CA TYR A 133 -8.66 -3.49 -11.50
C TYR A 133 -8.79 -4.91 -12.03
N PHE A 134 -7.87 -5.81 -11.67
CA PHE A 134 -7.93 -7.22 -12.01
C PHE A 134 -9.18 -7.90 -11.42
N ASN A 135 -9.50 -7.60 -10.15
CA ASN A 135 -10.70 -8.11 -9.49
C ASN A 135 -11.98 -7.61 -10.17
N ILE A 136 -12.07 -6.32 -10.50
CA ILE A 136 -13.23 -5.76 -11.21
C ILE A 136 -13.38 -6.43 -12.59
N LEU A 137 -12.30 -6.54 -13.35
CA LEU A 137 -12.29 -7.21 -14.65
C LEU A 137 -12.80 -8.65 -14.52
N LEU A 138 -12.34 -9.38 -13.51
CA LEU A 138 -12.69 -10.77 -13.29
C LEU A 138 -14.14 -10.95 -12.84
N ILE A 139 -14.67 -10.05 -12.00
CA ILE A 139 -16.10 -10.01 -11.62
C ILE A 139 -16.97 -9.75 -12.85
N VAL A 140 -16.56 -8.85 -13.75
CA VAL A 140 -17.29 -8.57 -15.00
C VAL A 140 -17.30 -9.80 -15.92
N ILE A 141 -16.17 -10.48 -16.08
CA ILE A 141 -16.07 -11.72 -16.86
C ILE A 141 -16.95 -12.82 -16.25
N PHE A 142 -16.86 -13.02 -14.93
CA PHE A 142 -17.66 -14.01 -14.22
C PHE A 142 -19.16 -13.69 -14.31
N GLY A 143 -19.56 -12.45 -14.11
CA GLY A 143 -20.95 -12.00 -14.24
C GLY A 143 -21.51 -12.21 -15.66
N SER A 144 -20.68 -11.99 -16.68
CA SER A 144 -21.03 -12.27 -18.08
C SER A 144 -21.26 -13.77 -18.32
N LEU A 145 -20.33 -14.63 -17.86
CA LEU A 145 -20.47 -16.09 -17.95
C LEU A 145 -21.69 -16.60 -17.17
N PHE A 146 -21.91 -16.06 -15.96
CA PHE A 146 -23.04 -16.40 -15.12
C PHE A 146 -24.37 -15.94 -15.73
N GLY A 147 -24.42 -14.77 -16.34
CA GLY A 147 -25.59 -14.29 -17.09
C GLY A 147 -25.94 -15.20 -18.28
N LEU A 148 -24.94 -15.64 -19.04
CA LEU A 148 -25.12 -16.60 -20.13
C LEU A 148 -25.60 -17.97 -19.61
N PHE A 149 -25.07 -18.42 -18.47
CA PHE A 149 -25.50 -19.64 -17.80
C PHE A 149 -26.99 -19.56 -17.43
N ILE A 150 -27.43 -18.48 -16.77
CA ILE A 150 -28.85 -18.27 -16.41
C ILE A 150 -29.75 -18.15 -17.65
N TYR A 151 -29.30 -17.43 -18.70
CA TYR A 151 -30.04 -17.29 -19.95
C TYR A 151 -30.32 -18.65 -20.60
N ARG A 152 -29.31 -19.52 -20.66
CA ARG A 152 -29.45 -20.87 -21.22
C ARG A 152 -30.29 -21.79 -20.34
N LEU A 153 -30.16 -21.66 -19.02
CA LEU A 153 -30.99 -22.39 -18.06
C LEU A 153 -32.48 -22.04 -18.24
N ARG A 154 -32.80 -20.77 -18.47
CA ARG A 154 -34.17 -20.32 -18.76
C ARG A 154 -34.69 -20.85 -20.10
N LYS A 155 -33.82 -21.04 -21.10
CA LYS A 155 -34.17 -21.62 -22.40
C LYS A 155 -34.19 -23.15 -22.44
N ARG A 156 -33.84 -23.84 -21.33
CA ARG A 156 -33.68 -25.31 -21.26
C ARG A 156 -32.72 -25.88 -22.31
N GLU A 157 -31.73 -25.08 -22.72
CA GLU A 157 -30.66 -25.55 -23.62
C GLU A 157 -29.60 -26.31 -22.81
N THR A 158 -28.98 -27.34 -23.41
CA THR A 158 -27.87 -28.05 -22.79
C THR A 158 -26.63 -27.16 -22.74
N LEU A 159 -25.98 -27.09 -21.58
CA LEU A 159 -24.74 -26.35 -21.42
C LEU A 159 -23.58 -27.13 -22.07
N PRO A 160 -22.86 -26.54 -23.04
CA PRO A 160 -21.70 -27.21 -23.62
C PRO A 160 -20.60 -27.32 -22.55
N VAL A 161 -19.92 -28.48 -22.52
CA VAL A 161 -18.85 -28.80 -21.56
C VAL A 161 -17.79 -27.68 -21.47
N ARG A 162 -17.45 -27.05 -22.61
CA ARG A 162 -16.51 -25.92 -22.69
C ARG A 162 -16.89 -24.74 -21.78
N GLN A 163 -18.18 -24.40 -21.68
CA GLN A 163 -18.64 -23.30 -20.81
C GLN A 163 -18.64 -23.70 -19.34
N GLY A 164 -18.93 -24.97 -19.03
CA GLY A 164 -18.78 -25.51 -17.68
C GLY A 164 -17.33 -25.43 -17.20
N ILE A 165 -16.38 -25.83 -18.05
CA ILE A 165 -14.94 -25.72 -17.77
C ILE A 165 -14.55 -24.25 -17.53
N ALA A 166 -14.97 -23.33 -18.41
CA ALA A 166 -14.69 -21.90 -18.25
C ALA A 166 -15.25 -21.34 -16.94
N PHE A 167 -16.44 -21.78 -16.53
CA PHE A 167 -17.07 -21.38 -15.28
C PHE A 167 -16.31 -21.89 -14.05
N VAL A 168 -15.86 -23.16 -14.07
CA VAL A 168 -15.06 -23.75 -12.99
C VAL A 168 -13.69 -23.08 -12.89
N LEU A 169 -13.04 -22.79 -14.02
CA LEU A 169 -11.77 -22.03 -14.04
C LEU A 169 -11.95 -20.62 -13.47
N ALA A 170 -13.04 -19.94 -13.84
CA ALA A 170 -13.35 -18.62 -13.29
C ALA A 170 -13.60 -18.68 -11.77
N LEU A 171 -14.34 -19.67 -11.28
CA LEU A 171 -14.54 -19.90 -9.84
C LEU A 171 -13.23 -20.17 -9.10
N THR A 172 -12.36 -20.98 -9.69
CA THR A 172 -11.03 -21.28 -9.12
C THR A 172 -10.18 -20.01 -9.06
N GLY A 173 -10.19 -19.19 -10.11
CA GLY A 173 -9.51 -17.90 -10.12
C GLY A 173 -10.05 -16.94 -9.06
N ILE A 174 -11.38 -16.84 -8.90
CA ILE A 174 -12.01 -16.07 -7.82
C ILE A 174 -11.55 -16.59 -6.46
N PHE A 175 -11.56 -17.91 -6.25
CA PHE A 175 -11.16 -18.51 -4.99
C PHE A 175 -9.70 -18.17 -4.63
N ILE A 176 -8.78 -18.27 -5.60
CA ILE A 176 -7.37 -17.89 -5.41
C ILE A 176 -7.26 -16.42 -5.03
N LEU A 177 -7.97 -15.52 -5.73
CA LEU A 177 -7.96 -14.09 -5.42
C LEU A 177 -8.51 -13.81 -4.02
N LEU A 178 -9.67 -14.35 -3.67
CA LEU A 178 -10.28 -14.13 -2.36
C LEU A 178 -9.45 -14.68 -1.20
N ASN A 179 -8.60 -15.69 -1.44
CA ASN A 179 -7.69 -16.25 -0.45
C ASN A 179 -6.28 -15.65 -0.52
N PHE A 180 -5.98 -14.76 -1.46
CA PHE A 180 -4.70 -14.08 -1.52
C PHE A 180 -4.67 -13.00 -0.44
N SER A 181 -3.88 -13.22 0.61
CA SER A 181 -3.75 -12.30 1.74
C SER A 181 -2.94 -11.06 1.34
N GLU A 182 -3.29 -9.90 1.91
CA GLU A 182 -2.44 -8.71 1.85
C GLU A 182 -1.11 -8.96 2.58
N ASP A 183 -0.04 -8.32 2.09
CA ASP A 183 1.26 -8.32 2.75
C ASP A 183 1.14 -7.82 4.19
N PRO A 184 1.90 -8.39 5.15
CA PRO A 184 1.88 -7.91 6.51
C PRO A 184 2.33 -6.44 6.56
N PRO A 185 1.64 -5.58 7.33
CA PRO A 185 1.98 -4.17 7.41
C PRO A 185 3.40 -3.99 7.95
N LYS A 186 4.13 -3.00 7.43
CA LYS A 186 5.55 -2.78 7.76
C LYS A 186 5.71 -1.59 8.69
N ALA A 187 6.79 -1.58 9.45
CA ALA A 187 7.17 -0.47 10.31
C ALA A 187 8.68 -0.28 10.38
N ILE A 188 9.10 0.92 10.77
CA ILE A 188 10.50 1.28 11.01
C ILE A 188 10.72 1.52 12.50
N ILE A 189 11.82 0.99 13.04
CA ILE A 189 12.23 1.27 14.42
C ILE A 189 12.74 2.70 14.50
N LYS A 190 12.13 3.51 15.38
CA LYS A 190 12.39 4.96 15.43
C LYS A 190 13.41 5.40 16.48
N ASN A 191 13.53 4.62 17.54
CA ASN A 191 14.37 4.93 18.70
C ASN A 191 15.63 4.06 18.67
N ASP A 192 16.72 4.57 19.21
CA ASP A 192 17.96 3.81 19.38
C ASP A 192 17.83 2.83 20.55
N LYS A 193 18.64 1.76 20.54
CA LYS A 193 18.80 0.82 21.67
C LYS A 193 17.50 0.15 22.14
N VAL A 194 16.61 -0.19 21.22
CA VAL A 194 15.32 -0.82 21.49
C VAL A 194 15.50 -2.32 21.77
N PHE A 195 14.85 -2.79 22.83
CA PHE A 195 14.86 -4.19 23.21
C PHE A 195 13.78 -4.98 22.48
N LEU A 196 14.18 -6.11 21.92
CA LEU A 196 13.29 -7.13 21.37
C LEU A 196 13.07 -8.20 22.43
N MET A 197 11.80 -8.48 22.70
CA MET A 197 11.36 -9.37 23.78
C MET A 197 10.79 -10.68 23.24
N SER A 198 10.91 -11.75 24.01
CA SER A 198 10.36 -13.07 23.65
C SER A 198 8.84 -13.17 23.79
N ALA A 199 8.24 -12.37 24.67
CA ALA A 199 6.81 -12.31 24.89
C ALA A 199 6.34 -10.85 24.98
N PRO A 200 5.02 -10.58 24.88
CA PRO A 200 4.45 -9.24 25.01
C PRO A 200 4.44 -8.76 26.48
N SER A 201 5.61 -8.76 27.12
CA SER A 201 5.81 -8.38 28.52
C SER A 201 7.18 -7.77 28.73
N ALA A 202 7.25 -6.73 29.56
CA ALA A 202 8.50 -6.07 29.93
C ALA A 202 9.41 -6.95 30.79
N ALA A 203 8.85 -7.99 31.43
CA ALA A 203 9.57 -8.95 32.27
C ALA A 203 10.00 -10.22 31.50
N SER A 204 9.71 -10.30 30.20
CA SER A 204 10.13 -11.44 29.39
C SER A 204 11.59 -11.32 28.97
N GLU A 205 12.17 -12.45 28.55
CA GLU A 205 13.57 -12.52 28.12
C GLU A 205 13.82 -11.63 26.91
N MET A 206 14.91 -10.86 26.96
CA MET A 206 15.40 -10.05 25.85
C MET A 206 16.05 -10.97 24.82
N ILE A 207 15.47 -11.05 23.63
CA ILE A 207 16.04 -11.81 22.50
C ILE A 207 17.20 -11.04 21.88
N ASP A 208 17.02 -9.72 21.69
CA ASP A 208 17.97 -8.91 20.94
C ASP A 208 17.84 -7.42 21.29
N ARG A 209 18.80 -6.63 20.81
CA ARG A 209 18.78 -5.18 20.90
C ARG A 209 19.10 -4.56 19.55
N LEU A 210 18.23 -3.69 19.07
CA LEU A 210 18.36 -3.04 17.78
C LEU A 210 18.36 -1.52 17.91
N ASP A 211 19.10 -0.87 17.01
CA ASP A 211 19.08 0.59 16.87
C ASP A 211 17.97 1.05 15.93
N LYS A 212 17.83 2.36 15.72
CA LYS A 212 16.80 2.89 14.82
C LYS A 212 17.12 2.60 13.36
N GLY A 213 16.10 2.71 12.52
CA GLY A 213 16.20 2.61 11.08
C GLY A 213 15.94 1.22 10.53
N HIS A 214 15.94 0.14 11.32
CA HIS A 214 15.56 -1.18 10.83
C HIS A 214 14.08 -1.23 10.42
N ARG A 215 13.78 -1.95 9.33
CA ARG A 215 12.40 -2.23 8.89
C ARG A 215 11.96 -3.59 9.37
N VAL A 216 10.72 -3.69 9.84
CA VAL A 216 10.14 -4.89 10.43
C VAL A 216 8.74 -5.13 9.88
N GLU A 217 8.35 -6.39 9.75
CA GLU A 217 6.98 -6.78 9.43
C GLU A 217 6.18 -6.92 10.72
N LEU A 218 4.96 -6.39 10.74
CA LEU A 218 4.04 -6.48 11.88
C LEU A 218 3.12 -7.69 11.69
N LEU A 219 3.26 -8.69 12.55
CA LEU A 219 2.46 -9.92 12.49
C LEU A 219 1.15 -9.81 13.27
N SER A 220 1.21 -9.26 14.49
CA SER A 220 0.03 -9.12 15.35
C SER A 220 0.26 -8.07 16.44
N LYS A 221 -0.81 -7.47 16.95
CA LYS A 221 -0.77 -6.57 18.10
C LYS A 221 -1.38 -7.24 19.34
N LYS A 222 -0.74 -7.08 20.49
CA LYS A 222 -1.29 -7.39 21.81
C LYS A 222 -1.01 -6.24 22.77
N ASP A 223 -2.05 -5.52 23.17
CA ASP A 223 -1.96 -4.30 23.99
C ASP A 223 -0.99 -3.27 23.39
N ILE A 224 0.11 -2.98 24.08
CA ILE A 224 1.17 -2.05 23.64
C ILE A 224 2.33 -2.75 22.92
N TRP A 225 2.24 -4.05 22.68
CA TRP A 225 3.28 -4.87 22.06
C TRP A 225 2.86 -5.30 20.65
N PHE A 226 3.76 -5.13 19.70
CA PHE A 226 3.68 -5.74 18.39
C PHE A 226 4.57 -6.96 18.34
N LYS A 227 4.00 -8.08 17.87
CA LYS A 227 4.77 -9.21 17.37
C LYS A 227 5.30 -8.81 16.00
N ILE A 228 6.60 -8.81 15.84
CA ILE A 228 7.29 -8.42 14.62
C ILE A 228 8.13 -9.57 14.09
N LYS A 229 8.39 -9.53 12.79
CA LYS A 229 9.40 -10.34 12.12
C LYS A 229 10.49 -9.43 11.57
N ILE A 230 11.75 -9.81 11.82
CA ILE A 230 12.93 -9.14 11.29
C ILE A 230 13.94 -10.20 10.84
N GLY A 231 14.21 -10.25 9.53
CA GLY A 231 14.86 -11.40 8.91
C GLY A 231 14.11 -12.69 9.27
N ASP A 232 14.83 -13.67 9.82
CA ASP A 232 14.26 -14.95 10.26
C ASP A 232 13.80 -14.95 11.72
N LYS A 233 13.99 -13.85 12.46
CA LYS A 233 13.64 -13.76 13.88
C LYS A 233 12.23 -13.21 14.07
N VAL A 234 11.53 -13.77 15.06
CA VAL A 234 10.23 -13.26 15.53
C VAL A 234 10.37 -12.81 16.98
N ALA A 235 9.94 -11.58 17.27
CA ALA A 235 10.05 -10.98 18.59
C ALA A 235 8.92 -10.00 18.88
N TYR A 236 8.89 -9.45 20.09
CA TYR A 236 7.93 -8.44 20.53
C TYR A 236 8.63 -7.11 20.77
N ILE A 237 8.03 -6.03 20.26
CA ILE A 237 8.50 -4.64 20.41
C ILE A 237 7.34 -3.75 20.85
N ARG A 238 7.62 -2.70 21.61
CA ARG A 238 6.58 -1.73 22.00
C ARG A 238 6.16 -0.85 20.83
N GLU A 239 4.86 -0.59 20.72
CA GLU A 239 4.28 0.29 19.69
C GLU A 239 4.92 1.69 19.68
N SER A 240 5.29 2.21 20.86
CA SER A 240 5.94 3.52 20.99
C SER A 240 7.29 3.60 20.26
N ASN A 241 7.94 2.50 19.95
CA ASN A 241 9.24 2.46 19.26
C ASN A 241 9.13 2.32 17.74
N LEU A 242 7.91 2.20 17.22
CA LEU A 242 7.65 1.97 15.80
C LEU A 242 7.05 3.21 15.13
N ILE A 243 7.39 3.39 13.86
CA ILE A 243 6.68 4.24 12.91
C ILE A 243 6.10 3.31 11.86
N LYS A 244 4.77 3.24 11.76
CA LYS A 244 4.08 2.40 10.77
C LYS A 244 4.17 3.06 9.40
N ILE A 245 4.43 2.26 8.38
CA ILE A 245 4.42 2.66 6.97
C ILE A 245 3.00 2.48 6.44
#